data_AF-F3AHX5-F1
#
_entry.id   AF-F3AHX5-F1
#
_cell.length_a   1.000
_cell.length_b   1.000
_cell.length_c   1.000
_cell.angle_alpha   90.00
_cell.angle_beta   90.00
_cell.angle_gamma   90.00
#
_symmetry.space_group_name_H-M   'P 1'
#
loop_
_entity.id
_entity.type
_entity.pdbx_description
1 polymer ?
#
loop_
_entity_poly.entity_id
_entity_poly.type
_entity_poly.pdbx_seq_one_letter_code
_entity_poly.pdbx_strand_id
1 'polypeptide(L)' 'MKKDKIIENKLPLVSVILPAYNCANTISEAIDSIIAQTYSEWELIVCDDCSTDTTYEVLKKYKKN' A
#
# COMPACT_ATOMS: atom_id res chain seq x y z
N MET A 1 -19.33 28.77 29.78
CA MET A 1 -19.47 27.79 28.67
C MET A 1 -18.17 27.73 27.90
N LYS A 2 -17.34 26.69 28.13
CA LYS A 2 -16.23 26.36 27.24
C LYS A 2 -16.84 25.55 26.10
N LYS A 3 -16.63 25.96 24.85
CA LYS A 3 -17.02 25.17 23.69
C LYS A 3 -16.10 23.96 23.67
N ASP A 4 -16.63 22.77 23.97
CA ASP A 4 -15.90 21.54 23.79
C ASP A 4 -15.49 21.44 22.31
N LYS A 5 -14.18 21.35 22.08
CA LYS A 5 -13.60 21.20 20.75
C LYS A 5 -14.05 19.84 20.24
N ILE A 6 -14.92 19.79 19.23
CA ILE A 6 -15.23 18.55 18.52
C ILE A 6 -13.92 18.11 17.87
N ILE A 7 -13.28 17.08 18.42
CA ILE A 7 -12.11 16.46 17.80
C ILE A 7 -12.67 15.63 16.65
N GLU A 8 -12.47 16.08 15.41
CA GLU A 8 -12.68 15.22 14.25
C GLU A 8 -11.74 14.03 14.39
N ASN A 9 -12.32 12.87 14.67
CA ASN A 9 -11.58 11.62 14.85
C ASN A 9 -11.20 11.07 13.46
N LYS A 10 -10.33 11.79 12.75
CA LYS A 10 -9.83 11.37 11.44
C LYS A 10 -8.88 10.19 11.64
N LEU A 11 -9.15 9.10 10.93
CA LEU A 11 -8.29 7.92 10.94
C LEU A 11 -6.87 8.31 10.47
N PRO A 12 -5.79 7.85 11.14
CA PRO A 12 -4.43 8.16 10.73
C PRO A 12 -4.08 7.50 9.40
N LEU A 13 -3.31 8.18 8.54
CA LEU A 13 -2.77 7.54 7.34
C LEU A 13 -1.73 6.48 7.74
N VAL A 14 -1.91 5.25 7.27
CA VAL A 14 -0.94 4.15 7.45
C VAL A 14 -0.19 3.93 6.14
N SER A 15 1.14 4.05 6.17
CA SER A 15 1.98 3.73 5.03
C SER A 15 2.46 2.28 5.10
N VAL A 16 2.09 1.46 4.12
CA VAL A 16 2.57 0.09 3.98
C VAL A 16 3.76 0.10 3.01
N ILE A 17 4.93 -0.30 3.49
CA ILE A 17 6.15 -0.37 2.69
C ILE A 17 6.38 -1.82 2.28
N LEU A 18 6.47 -2.07 0.97
CA LEU A 18 6.69 -3.40 0.40
C LEU A 18 7.99 -3.41 -0.40
N PRO A 19 9.11 -3.90 0.17
CA PRO A 19 10.33 -4.12 -0.59
C PRO A 19 10.13 -5.29 -1.57
N ALA A 20 10.63 -5.15 -2.79
CA ALA A 20 10.48 -6.14 -3.85
C ALA A 20 11.82 -6.38 -4.56
N TYR A 21 12.18 -7.65 -4.74
CA TYR A 21 13.29 -8.08 -5.58
C TYR A 21 13.00 -9.48 -6.11
N ASN A 22 12.90 -9.63 -7.43
CA ASN A 22 12.65 -10.91 -8.12
C ASN A 22 11.49 -11.73 -7.52
N CYS A 23 10.34 -11.07 -7.30
CA CYS A 23 9.16 -11.64 -6.66
C CYS A 23 7.94 -11.71 -7.59
N ALA A 24 8.13 -11.85 -8.91
CA ALA A 24 7.03 -11.85 -9.89
C ALA A 24 5.91 -12.87 -9.57
N ASN A 25 6.26 -13.98 -8.91
CA ASN A 25 5.32 -15.06 -8.57
C ASN A 25 4.48 -14.80 -7.31
N THR A 26 4.91 -13.90 -6.43
CA THR A 26 4.27 -13.68 -5.11
C THR A 26 3.79 -12.25 -4.89
N ILE A 27 4.32 -11.29 -5.65
CA ILE A 27 4.04 -9.87 -5.45
C ILE A 27 2.56 -9.52 -5.63
N SER A 28 1.86 -10.18 -6.56
CA SER A 28 0.41 -10.02 -6.75
C SER A 28 -0.39 -10.41 -5.51
N GLU A 29 -0.11 -11.59 -4.94
CA GLU A 29 -0.81 -12.08 -3.74
C GLU A 29 -0.58 -11.14 -2.54
N ALA A 30 0.66 -10.65 -2.38
CA ALA A 30 0.99 -9.70 -1.33
C ALA A 30 0.19 -8.40 -1.47
N ILE A 31 0.14 -7.82 -2.67
CA ILE A 31 -0.61 -6.58 -2.94
C ILE A 31 -2.11 -6.81 -2.77
N ASP A 32 -2.66 -7.91 -3.27
CA ASP A 32 -4.07 -8.25 -3.13
C ASP A 32 -4.47 -8.39 -1.65
N SER A 33 -3.58 -8.94 -0.81
CA SER A 33 -3.80 -9.03 0.64
C SER A 33 -3.85 -7.67 1.34
N ILE A 34 -3.07 -6.69 0.86
CA ILE A 34 -3.05 -5.31 1.37
C ILE A 34 -4.31 -4.56 0.90
N ILE A 35 -4.73 -4.78 -0.35
CA ILE A 35 -5.97 -4.21 -0.89
C ILE A 35 -7.20 -4.71 -0.13
N ALA A 36 -7.19 -5.98 0.31
CA ALA A 36 -8.31 -6.61 1.01
C ALA A 36 -8.43 -6.22 2.49
N GLN A 37 -7.58 -5.33 3.02
CA GLN A 37 -7.66 -4.87 4.41
C GLN A 37 -8.94 -4.10 4.71
N THR A 38 -9.43 -4.19 5.94
CA THR A 38 -10.63 -3.46 6.40
C THR A 38 -10.36 -2.01 6.79
N TYR A 39 -9.10 -1.64 6.98
CA TYR A 39 -8.67 -0.27 7.24
C TYR A 39 -8.65 0.53 5.92
N SER A 40 -9.19 1.76 5.90
CA SER A 40 -9.37 2.52 4.66
C SER A 40 -8.34 3.61 4.42
N GLU A 41 -7.75 4.19 5.47
CA GLU A 41 -6.81 5.32 5.35
C GLU A 41 -5.36 4.82 5.23
N TRP A 42 -5.00 4.25 4.08
CA TRP A 42 -3.64 3.77 3.85
C TRP A 42 -3.09 4.13 2.47
N GLU A 43 -1.78 4.08 2.36
CA GLU A 43 -1.04 4.11 1.10
C GLU A 43 -0.08 2.91 1.02
N LEU A 44 0.18 2.43 -0.20
CA LEU A 44 1.14 1.36 -0.45
C LEU A 44 2.30 1.92 -1.27
N ILE A 45 3.50 1.75 -0.73
CA ILE A 45 4.75 2.14 -1.37
C ILE A 45 5.52 0.86 -1.67
N VAL A 46 5.63 0.51 -2.95
CA VAL A 46 6.46 -0.62 -3.39
C VAL A 46 7.83 -0.11 -3.81
N CYS A 47 8.89 -0.65 -3.22
CA CYS A 47 10.27 -0.32 -3.54
C CYS A 47 10.91 -1.52 -4.24
N ASP A 48 11.00 -1.45 -5.58
CA ASP A 48 11.67 -2.47 -6.38
C ASP A 48 13.18 -2.23 -6.43
N ASP A 49 13.97 -3.21 -5.98
CA ASP A 49 15.43 -3.15 -5.92
C ASP A 49 16.08 -3.60 -7.23
N CYS A 50 15.69 -2.97 -8.34
CA CYS A 50 16.16 -3.30 -9.69
C CYS A 50 15.97 -4.79 -10.04
N SER A 51 14.76 -5.31 -9.87
CA SER A 51 14.44 -6.69 -10.22
C SER A 51 14.83 -7.00 -11.68
N THR A 52 15.37 -8.20 -11.89
CA THR A 52 15.77 -8.70 -13.21
C THR A 52 14.70 -9.58 -13.86
N ASP A 53 13.69 -10.00 -13.09
CA ASP A 53 12.55 -10.75 -13.56
C ASP A 53 11.39 -9.83 -13.97
N THR A 54 10.18 -10.39 -14.11
CA THR A 54 8.99 -9.66 -14.51
C THR A 54 8.28 -8.94 -13.35
N THR A 55 8.90 -8.80 -12.17
CA THR A 55 8.29 -8.12 -10.99
C THR A 55 7.76 -6.74 -11.34
N TYR A 56 8.58 -5.92 -12.00
CA TYR A 56 8.19 -4.56 -12.38
C TYR A 56 6.98 -4.54 -13.33
N GLU A 57 6.90 -5.49 -14.27
CA GLU A 57 5.77 -5.61 -15.19
C GLU A 57 4.48 -6.06 -14.48
N VAL A 58 4.60 -6.90 -13.44
CA VAL A 58 3.45 -7.24 -12.58
C VAL A 58 3.00 -6.00 -11.80
N LEU A 59 3.92 -5.23 -11.22
CA LEU A 59 3.62 -4.01 -10.45
C LEU A 59 2.88 -2.95 -11.26
N LYS A 60 3.16 -2.80 -12.56
CA LYS A 60 2.45 -1.85 -13.44
C LYS A 60 0.94 -2.07 -13.46
N LYS A 61 0.47 -3.31 -13.24
CA LYS A 61 -0.97 -3.63 -13.22
C LYS A 61 -1.72 -3.01 -12.03
N TYR A 62 -0.99 -2.69 -10.95
CA TYR A 62 -1.54 -2.16 -9.71
C TYR A 62 -1.43 -0.63 -9.60
N LYS A 63 -0.76 0.03 -10.54
CA LYS A 63 -0.59 1.48 -10.51
C LYS A 63 -1.92 2.17 -10.80
N LYS A 64 -2.42 2.94 -9.83
CA LYS A 64 -3.58 3.84 -10.00
C LYS A 64 -3.10 5.17 -10.60
N ASN A 65 -3.82 5.67 -11.61
CA ASN A 65 -3.56 6.97 -12.25
C ASN A 65 -3.93 8.15 -11.35
#